data_AF-A0A8T4UIW0-F1
#
_entry.id   AF-A0A8T4UIW0-F1
#
_cell.length_a   1.000
_cell.length_b   1.000
_cell.length_c   1.000
_cell.angle_alpha   90.00
_cell.angle_beta   90.00
_cell.angle_gamma   90.00
#
_symmetry.space_group_name_H-M   'P 1'
#
loop_
_entity.id
_entity.type
_entity.pdbx_description
1 polymer ?
#
loop_
_entity_poly.entity_id
_entity_poly.type
_entity_poly.pdbx_seq_one_letter_code
_entity_poly.pdbx_strand_id
1 'polypeptide(L)'
;MENHTNISQMEQIRADYDINSFLDIDNRNQKKVAYKLGLNSSSINRIIDEARILSLFPNIQKSKAVPLSRIRNNRELKLFAEKYDIYNLQVRQIYTLVKEWRKDIEKNPRMLLNDLQHDLIIGSTIGDANIRQRNKNCSFRVGHSLPQKKYVEWKFEILKEFDNSEIKLRQKLRGGNLLNMFEFSINTHYVFNYYRNLFYKKNGDKVVTEKILNMINPRSLAIWLGDDGSYCIKQKYIIFCTNSFSLDGHKLMKKYFKETWNIDPTIGFRDNKYYYLRFKVDDTKKLVEIVRPFVPKFMKYKLGEENE
;
A
#
# COMPACT_ATOMS: atom_id res chain seq x y z
N MET A 1 -17.17 35.24 26.04
CA MET A 1 -18.13 34.38 26.76
C MET A 1 -18.36 33.02 26.08
N GLU A 2 -18.21 32.87 24.76
CA GLU A 2 -18.45 31.60 24.04
C GLU A 2 -17.47 30.44 24.34
N ASN A 3 -16.26 30.71 24.82
CA ASN A 3 -15.26 29.66 25.07
C ASN A 3 -15.54 28.83 26.33
N HIS A 4 -16.13 29.41 27.38
CA HIS A 4 -16.42 28.67 28.62
C HIS A 4 -17.63 27.75 28.47
N THR A 5 -18.67 28.18 27.74
CA THR A 5 -19.87 27.39 27.45
C THR A 5 -19.55 26.16 26.59
N ASN A 6 -18.65 26.30 25.60
CA ASN A 6 -18.22 25.18 24.76
C ASN A 6 -17.39 24.13 25.52
N ILE A 7 -16.56 24.53 26.48
CA ILE A 7 -15.78 23.57 27.29
C ILE A 7 -16.71 22.72 28.16
N SER A 8 -17.68 23.37 28.82
CA SER A 8 -18.69 22.70 29.64
C SER A 8 -19.56 21.73 28.82
N GLN A 9 -20.00 22.13 27.61
CA GLN A 9 -20.78 21.26 26.73
C GLN A 9 -19.97 20.04 26.22
N MET A 10 -18.68 20.21 25.94
CA MET A 10 -17.81 19.11 25.50
C MET A 10 -17.51 18.10 26.62
N GLU A 11 -17.37 18.57 27.86
CA GLU A 11 -17.21 17.69 29.03
C GLU A 11 -18.47 16.88 29.32
N GLN A 12 -19.64 17.51 29.16
CA GLN A 12 -20.93 16.85 29.31
C GLN A 12 -21.15 15.76 28.25
N ILE A 13 -20.89 16.05 26.97
CA ILE A 13 -21.00 15.05 25.89
C ILE A 13 -20.06 13.86 26.12
N ARG A 14 -18.87 14.08 26.69
CA ARG A 14 -17.94 12.99 27.03
C ARG A 14 -18.42 12.15 28.21
N ALA A 15 -19.23 12.70 29.10
CA ALA A 15 -19.82 11.98 30.22
C ALA A 15 -21.05 11.17 29.76
N ASP A 16 -21.83 11.75 28.86
CA ASP A 16 -23.09 11.18 28.37
C ASP A 16 -22.88 10.10 27.29
N TYR A 17 -21.74 10.12 26.58
CA TYR A 17 -21.44 9.21 25.48
C TYR A 17 -20.07 8.56 25.63
N ASP A 18 -20.01 7.24 25.39
CA ASP A 18 -18.73 6.55 25.20
C ASP A 18 -17.99 7.21 24.02
N ILE A 19 -16.76 7.66 24.27
CA ILE A 19 -15.95 8.34 23.26
C ILE A 19 -15.71 7.45 22.04
N ASN A 20 -15.73 6.12 22.20
CA ASN A 20 -15.58 5.18 21.08
C ASN A 20 -16.81 5.15 20.15
N SER A 21 -17.98 5.58 20.61
CA SER A 21 -19.19 5.69 19.77
C SER A 21 -19.03 6.68 18.61
N PHE A 22 -18.02 7.56 18.68
CA PHE A 22 -17.72 8.55 17.65
C PHE A 22 -16.76 8.04 16.55
N LEU A 23 -16.22 6.82 16.67
CA LEU A 23 -15.24 6.27 15.71
C LEU A 23 -15.85 6.01 14.32
N ASP A 24 -17.12 5.63 14.26
CA ASP A 24 -17.79 5.21 13.01
C ASP A 24 -18.48 6.38 12.27
N ILE A 25 -18.32 7.62 12.75
CA ILE A 25 -18.96 8.78 12.14
C ILE A 25 -18.20 9.20 10.88
N ASP A 26 -18.75 8.84 9.72
CA ASP A 26 -18.20 9.28 8.44
C ASP A 26 -18.38 10.80 8.20
N ASN A 27 -17.55 11.37 7.32
CA ASN A 27 -17.60 12.79 6.98
C ASN A 27 -18.97 13.27 6.47
N ARG A 28 -19.79 12.37 5.91
CA ARG A 28 -21.13 12.71 5.40
C ARG A 28 -22.14 12.85 6.53
N ASN A 29 -21.98 12.08 7.59
CA ASN A 29 -22.87 12.09 8.76
C ASN A 29 -22.44 13.06 9.86
N GLN A 30 -21.18 13.54 9.86
CA GLN A 30 -20.66 14.50 10.85
C GLN A 30 -21.57 15.70 11.09
N LYS A 31 -22.07 16.36 10.03
CA LYS A 31 -22.97 17.52 10.17
C LYS A 31 -24.29 17.16 10.85
N LYS A 32 -24.84 15.99 10.52
CA LYS A 32 -26.10 15.49 11.09
C LYS A 32 -25.93 15.15 12.57
N VAL A 33 -24.82 14.51 12.93
CA VAL A 33 -24.50 14.21 14.34
C VAL A 33 -24.24 15.49 15.13
N ALA A 34 -23.48 16.43 14.57
CA ALA A 34 -23.21 17.72 15.19
C ALA A 34 -24.51 18.47 15.51
N TYR A 35 -25.43 18.56 14.55
CA TYR A 35 -26.75 19.17 14.75
C TYR A 35 -27.54 18.49 15.88
N LYS A 36 -27.59 17.15 15.89
CA LYS A 36 -28.29 16.38 16.94
C LYS A 36 -27.73 16.62 18.34
N LEU A 37 -26.42 16.85 18.45
CA LEU A 37 -25.72 17.09 19.72
C LEU A 37 -25.60 18.57 20.08
N GLY A 38 -26.20 19.47 19.28
CA GLY A 38 -26.08 20.92 19.49
C GLY A 38 -24.65 21.45 19.32
N LEU A 39 -23.82 20.76 18.53
CA LEU A 39 -22.42 21.10 18.29
C LEU A 39 -22.21 21.77 16.92
N ASN A 40 -21.21 22.64 16.85
CA ASN A 40 -20.69 23.12 15.57
C ASN A 40 -19.74 22.08 14.93
N SER A 41 -19.41 22.28 13.65
CA SER A 41 -18.55 21.35 12.89
C SER A 41 -17.13 21.22 13.45
N SER A 42 -16.58 22.27 14.06
CA SER A 42 -15.25 22.23 14.66
C SER A 42 -15.23 21.39 15.93
N SER A 43 -16.27 21.50 16.76
CA SER A 43 -16.41 20.73 18.00
C SER A 43 -16.55 19.23 17.71
N ILE A 44 -17.43 18.84 16.78
CA ILE A 44 -17.59 17.41 16.43
C ILE A 44 -16.30 16.81 15.86
N ASN A 45 -15.56 17.56 15.03
CA ASN A 45 -14.29 17.11 14.48
C ASN A 45 -13.26 16.87 15.59
N ARG A 46 -13.25 17.72 16.62
CA ARG A 46 -12.36 17.56 17.77
C ARG A 46 -12.72 16.33 18.60
N ILE A 47 -14.00 16.03 18.77
CA ILE A 47 -14.46 14.80 19.46
C ILE A 47 -14.02 13.56 18.67
N ILE A 48 -14.25 13.55 17.35
CA ILE A 48 -13.85 12.42 16.48
C ILE A 48 -12.34 12.22 16.49
N ASP A 49 -11.56 13.31 16.42
CA ASP A 49 -10.11 13.27 16.54
C ASP A 49 -9.68 12.69 17.88
N GLU A 50 -10.28 13.15 18.98
CA GLU A 50 -10.00 12.66 20.33
C GLU A 50 -10.34 11.17 20.48
N ALA A 51 -11.51 10.74 20.00
CA ALA A 51 -11.93 9.34 19.96
C ALA A 51 -10.92 8.47 19.21
N ARG A 52 -10.46 8.92 18.04
CA ARG A 52 -9.45 8.21 17.25
C ARG A 52 -8.11 8.09 17.98
N ILE A 53 -7.68 9.15 18.68
CA ILE A 53 -6.43 9.08 19.45
C ILE A 53 -6.58 8.12 20.65
N LEU A 54 -7.67 8.22 21.40
CA LEU A 54 -7.91 7.40 22.58
C LEU A 54 -8.15 5.93 22.24
N SER A 55 -8.74 5.61 21.08
CA SER A 55 -8.89 4.22 20.65
C SER A 55 -7.56 3.54 20.33
N LEU A 56 -6.56 4.30 19.86
CA LEU A 56 -5.20 3.81 19.61
C LEU A 56 -4.33 3.83 20.86
N PHE A 57 -4.53 4.83 21.75
CA PHE A 57 -3.74 5.00 22.97
C PHE A 57 -4.66 5.30 24.17
N PRO A 58 -5.33 4.29 24.75
CA PRO A 58 -6.37 4.50 25.77
C PRO A 58 -5.90 5.25 27.02
N ASN A 59 -4.61 5.11 27.37
CA ASN A 59 -4.03 5.70 28.58
C ASN A 59 -3.40 7.10 28.35
N ILE A 60 -3.53 7.68 27.15
CA ILE A 60 -2.94 9.00 26.88
C ILE A 60 -3.76 10.12 27.53
N GLN A 61 -3.08 11.13 28.07
CA GLN A 61 -3.76 12.32 28.59
C GLN A 61 -4.55 13.03 27.47
N LYS A 62 -5.83 13.34 27.72
CA LYS A 62 -6.74 13.97 26.73
C LYS A 62 -6.19 15.27 26.14
N SER A 63 -5.45 16.06 26.92
CA SER A 63 -4.80 17.30 26.45
C SER A 63 -3.81 17.07 25.31
N LYS A 64 -3.25 15.85 25.18
CA LYS A 64 -2.33 15.45 24.13
C LYS A 64 -3.03 14.97 22.85
N ALA A 65 -4.35 14.74 22.89
CA ALA A 65 -5.08 14.29 21.71
C ALA A 65 -5.06 15.32 20.58
N VAL A 66 -5.19 16.62 20.89
CA VAL A 66 -5.20 17.69 19.88
C VAL A 66 -3.88 17.80 19.09
N PRO A 67 -2.69 17.88 19.71
CA PRO A 67 -1.46 17.88 18.93
C PRO A 67 -1.24 16.57 18.17
N LEU A 68 -1.63 15.41 18.72
CA LEU A 68 -1.51 14.11 18.04
C LEU A 68 -2.48 13.97 16.86
N SER A 69 -3.68 14.55 16.92
CA SER A 69 -4.69 14.46 15.85
C SER A 69 -4.24 15.12 14.55
N ARG A 70 -3.25 16.03 14.64
CA ARG A 70 -2.56 16.58 13.48
C ARG A 70 -1.88 15.50 12.64
N ILE A 71 -1.54 14.34 13.18
CA ILE A 71 -1.15 13.17 12.40
C ILE A 71 -2.42 12.43 12.00
N ARG A 72 -2.85 12.64 10.75
CA ARG A 72 -4.18 12.22 10.26
C ARG A 72 -4.30 10.72 10.03
N ASN A 73 -3.20 10.04 9.73
CA ASN A 73 -3.20 8.62 9.44
C ASN A 73 -2.77 7.80 10.66
N ASN A 74 -3.46 6.69 10.91
CA ASN A 74 -3.18 5.81 12.06
C ASN A 74 -1.80 5.14 11.96
N ARG A 75 -1.35 4.75 10.76
CA ARG A 75 0.01 4.21 10.53
C ARG A 75 1.07 5.20 10.99
N GLU A 76 0.98 6.44 10.49
CA GLU A 76 1.93 7.50 10.84
C GLU A 76 1.92 7.80 12.33
N LEU A 77 0.73 7.79 12.94
CA LEU A 77 0.55 8.09 14.34
C LEU A 77 1.13 6.99 15.24
N LYS A 78 0.96 5.70 14.88
CA LYS A 78 1.61 4.58 15.58
C LYS A 78 3.13 4.69 15.49
N LEU A 79 3.68 4.91 14.29
CA LEU A 79 5.13 5.06 14.11
C LEU A 79 5.69 6.28 14.86
N PHE A 80 4.93 7.37 14.93
CA PHE A 80 5.30 8.53 15.74
C PHE A 80 5.37 8.17 17.23
N ALA A 81 4.39 7.41 17.74
CA ALA A 81 4.35 6.95 19.12
C ALA A 81 5.40 5.88 19.45
N GLU A 82 5.84 5.08 18.46
CA GLU A 82 6.98 4.17 18.59
C GLU A 82 8.30 4.93 18.71
N LYS A 83 8.45 6.04 17.97
CA LYS A 83 9.68 6.85 17.97
C LYS A 83 9.79 7.77 19.19
N TYR A 84 8.67 8.28 19.69
CA TYR A 84 8.64 9.28 20.75
C TYR A 84 7.74 8.84 21.91
N ASP A 85 8.22 9.03 23.14
CA ASP A 85 7.44 8.73 24.34
C ASP A 85 6.31 9.75 24.55
N ILE A 86 5.21 9.54 23.82
CA ILE A 86 4.03 10.41 23.86
C ILE A 86 3.40 10.50 25.26
N TYR A 87 3.66 9.54 26.15
CA TYR A 87 3.12 9.51 27.50
C TYR A 87 3.83 10.47 28.44
N ASN A 88 5.14 10.65 28.28
CA ASN A 88 5.93 11.55 29.14
C ASN A 88 6.16 12.94 28.53
N LEU A 89 5.99 13.12 27.22
CA LEU A 89 6.17 14.42 26.56
C LEU A 89 5.14 15.48 26.99
N GLN A 90 5.58 16.73 27.15
CA GLN A 90 4.68 17.87 27.34
C GLN A 90 3.95 18.21 26.03
N VAL A 91 2.74 18.77 26.11
CA VAL A 91 1.91 19.16 24.96
C VAL A 91 2.67 20.02 23.93
N ARG A 92 3.46 21.00 24.40
CA ARG A 92 4.27 21.87 23.53
C ARG A 92 5.38 21.11 22.78
N GLN A 93 5.98 20.11 23.42
CA GLN A 93 6.98 19.26 22.78
C GLN A 93 6.32 18.40 21.68
N ILE A 94 5.13 17.83 21.93
CA ILE A 94 4.39 17.07 20.92
C ILE A 94 4.11 17.94 19.68
N TYR A 95 3.66 19.19 19.84
CA TYR A 95 3.46 20.09 18.70
C TYR A 95 4.73 20.29 17.86
N THR A 96 5.88 20.42 18.51
CA THR A 96 7.18 20.63 17.87
C THR A 96 7.58 19.37 17.10
N LEU A 97 7.52 18.21 17.77
CA LEU A 97 7.86 16.92 17.18
C LEU A 97 6.93 16.53 16.03
N VAL A 98 5.63 16.81 16.12
CA VAL A 98 4.68 16.58 15.01
C VAL A 98 5.04 17.43 13.79
N LYS A 99 5.50 18.67 13.99
CA LYS A 99 5.95 19.55 12.89
C LYS A 99 7.22 19.01 12.25
N GLU A 100 8.17 18.53 13.03
CA GLU A 100 9.42 17.93 12.56
C GLU A 100 9.17 16.60 11.84
N TRP A 101 8.38 15.72 12.45
CA TRP A 101 7.94 14.44 11.88
C TRP A 101 7.36 14.60 10.47
N ARG A 102 6.49 15.59 10.25
CA ARG A 102 5.93 15.87 8.92
C ARG A 102 7.00 16.23 7.90
N LYS A 103 8.03 16.98 8.29
CA LYS A 103 9.16 17.33 7.39
C LYS A 103 10.01 16.11 7.07
N ASP A 104 10.29 15.28 8.09
CA ASP A 104 11.06 14.04 7.91
C ASP A 104 10.36 13.11 6.92
N ILE A 105 9.04 12.95 7.09
CA ILE A 105 8.16 12.19 6.23
C ILE A 105 8.14 12.72 4.79
N GLU A 106 8.07 14.03 4.61
CA GLU A 106 8.01 14.64 3.29
C GLU A 106 9.33 14.42 2.53
N LYS A 107 10.45 14.49 3.26
CA LYS A 107 11.79 14.20 2.74
C LYS A 107 12.00 12.71 2.48
N ASN A 108 11.45 11.83 3.32
CA ASN A 108 11.63 10.40 3.22
C ASN A 108 10.33 9.60 3.53
N PRO A 109 9.39 9.54 2.58
CA PRO A 109 8.12 8.82 2.78
C PRO A 109 8.31 7.32 3.06
N ARG A 110 9.46 6.75 2.69
CA ARG A 110 9.81 5.34 2.89
C ARG A 110 9.81 4.94 4.36
N MET A 111 10.00 5.88 5.29
CA MET A 111 10.00 5.61 6.73
C MET A 111 8.66 5.11 7.27
N LEU A 112 7.58 5.23 6.50
CA LEU A 112 6.26 4.69 6.87
C LEU A 112 6.10 3.20 6.63
N LEU A 113 7.03 2.62 5.88
CA LEU A 113 6.98 1.24 5.43
C LEU A 113 8.07 0.46 6.13
N ASN A 114 7.82 -0.82 6.40
CA ASN A 114 8.92 -1.76 6.62
C ASN A 114 9.44 -2.28 5.26
N ASP A 115 10.52 -3.05 5.29
CA ASP A 115 11.16 -3.58 4.08
C ASP A 115 10.25 -4.51 3.28
N LEU A 116 9.53 -5.40 3.96
CA LEU A 116 8.58 -6.30 3.31
C LEU A 116 7.48 -5.54 2.55
N GLN A 117 6.92 -4.49 3.14
CA GLN A 117 5.90 -3.66 2.51
C GLN A 117 6.46 -2.89 1.31
N HIS A 118 7.68 -2.37 1.42
CA HIS A 118 8.35 -1.71 0.29
C HIS A 118 8.58 -2.67 -0.87
N ASP A 119 9.16 -3.84 -0.59
CA ASP A 119 9.44 -4.87 -1.59
C ASP A 119 8.15 -5.33 -2.28
N LEU A 120 7.07 -5.48 -1.50
CA LEU A 120 5.74 -5.81 -2.02
C LEU A 120 5.21 -4.72 -2.94
N ILE A 121 5.33 -3.45 -2.58
CA ILE A 121 4.87 -2.34 -3.42
C ILE A 121 5.70 -2.27 -4.70
N ILE A 122 7.02 -2.42 -4.64
CA ILE A 122 7.90 -2.42 -5.83
C ILE A 122 7.52 -3.59 -6.75
N GLY A 123 7.56 -4.82 -6.24
CA GLY A 123 7.30 -6.03 -7.02
C GLY A 123 5.88 -6.09 -7.57
N SER A 124 4.88 -5.67 -6.80
CA SER A 124 3.50 -5.67 -7.28
C SER A 124 3.24 -4.52 -8.26
N THR A 125 3.86 -3.35 -8.08
CA THR A 125 3.62 -2.21 -8.99
C THR A 125 4.25 -2.44 -10.36
N ILE A 126 5.38 -3.15 -10.45
CA ILE A 126 5.88 -3.58 -11.76
C ILE A 126 4.98 -4.65 -12.40
N GLY A 127 4.38 -5.53 -11.57
CA GLY A 127 3.37 -6.51 -11.98
C GLY A 127 1.92 -5.99 -11.98
N ASP A 128 1.05 -6.69 -11.26
CA ASP A 128 -0.42 -6.55 -11.38
C ASP A 128 -1.01 -5.35 -10.63
N ALA A 129 -0.29 -4.80 -9.65
CA ALA A 129 -0.80 -3.66 -8.89
C ALA A 129 -0.80 -2.37 -9.73
N ASN A 130 -1.68 -1.45 -9.32
CA ASN A 130 -1.69 -0.09 -9.80
C ASN A 130 -1.72 0.91 -8.66
N ILE A 131 -1.13 2.08 -8.92
CA ILE A 131 -1.17 3.21 -8.01
C ILE A 131 -1.97 4.31 -8.66
N ARG A 132 -3.21 4.51 -8.17
CA ARG A 132 -4.15 5.47 -8.73
C ARG A 132 -4.11 6.78 -7.96
N GLN A 133 -3.83 7.87 -8.66
CA GLN A 133 -4.03 9.21 -8.13
C GLN A 133 -5.53 9.52 -8.08
N ARG A 134 -5.99 10.07 -6.95
CA ARG A 134 -7.38 10.51 -6.77
C ARG A 134 -7.45 12.02 -6.70
N ASN A 135 -6.93 12.58 -5.61
CA ASN A 135 -6.81 14.01 -5.38
C ASN A 135 -5.32 14.35 -5.19
N LYS A 136 -4.96 14.89 -4.02
CA LYS A 136 -3.57 15.12 -3.60
C LYS A 136 -2.77 13.82 -3.38
N ASN A 137 -3.46 12.74 -2.99
CA ASN A 137 -2.82 11.48 -2.60
C ASN A 137 -3.20 10.33 -3.54
N CYS A 138 -2.38 9.29 -3.51
CA CYS A 138 -2.54 8.09 -4.31
C CYS A 138 -3.04 6.90 -3.48
N SER A 139 -3.69 5.95 -4.15
CA SER A 139 -4.18 4.70 -3.59
C SER A 139 -3.50 3.53 -4.31
N PHE A 140 -2.91 2.62 -3.54
CA PHE A 140 -2.40 1.35 -4.05
C PHE A 140 -3.55 0.34 -4.18
N ARG A 141 -3.67 -0.33 -5.31
CA ARG A 141 -4.68 -1.35 -5.58
C ARG A 141 -4.05 -2.56 -6.23
N VAL A 142 -4.42 -3.73 -5.76
CA VAL A 142 -3.98 -5.01 -6.32
C VAL A 142 -5.15 -5.98 -6.33
N GLY A 143 -5.19 -6.84 -7.34
CA GLY A 143 -6.18 -7.90 -7.41
C GLY A 143 -5.71 -9.02 -8.32
N HIS A 144 -6.22 -10.21 -8.05
CA HIS A 144 -5.85 -11.43 -8.74
C HIS A 144 -7.08 -12.28 -9.07
N SER A 145 -6.90 -13.23 -9.98
CA SER A 145 -7.93 -14.18 -10.37
C SER A 145 -8.40 -15.07 -9.19
N LEU A 146 -9.57 -15.71 -9.33
CA LEU A 146 -10.14 -16.57 -8.27
C LEU A 146 -9.16 -17.60 -7.68
N PRO A 147 -8.36 -18.36 -8.47
CA PRO A 147 -7.41 -19.34 -7.92
C PRO A 147 -6.33 -18.72 -7.01
N GLN A 148 -6.10 -17.41 -7.12
CA GLN A 148 -5.06 -16.68 -6.40
C GLN A 148 -5.62 -15.85 -5.23
N LYS A 149 -6.82 -16.17 -4.71
CA LYS A 149 -7.40 -15.49 -3.54
C LYS A 149 -6.43 -15.45 -2.35
N LYS A 150 -5.78 -16.58 -2.02
CA LYS A 150 -4.77 -16.67 -0.94
C LYS A 150 -3.62 -15.68 -1.14
N TYR A 151 -3.25 -15.40 -2.38
CA TYR A 151 -2.21 -14.43 -2.69
C TYR A 151 -2.69 -12.99 -2.45
N VAL A 152 -3.94 -12.66 -2.76
CA VAL A 152 -4.56 -11.38 -2.40
C VAL A 152 -4.60 -11.19 -0.89
N GLU A 153 -5.01 -12.23 -0.15
CA GLU A 153 -5.06 -12.23 1.32
C GLU A 153 -3.66 -12.04 1.93
N TRP A 154 -2.65 -12.71 1.40
CA TRP A 154 -1.25 -12.53 1.83
C TRP A 154 -0.75 -11.10 1.60
N LYS A 155 -1.04 -10.49 0.45
CA LYS A 155 -0.68 -9.09 0.18
C LYS A 155 -1.45 -8.13 1.10
N PHE A 156 -2.71 -8.43 1.40
CA PHE A 156 -3.54 -7.66 2.32
C PHE A 156 -2.94 -7.66 3.73
N GLU A 157 -2.56 -8.83 4.24
CA GLU A 157 -1.97 -8.96 5.58
C GLU A 157 -0.65 -8.20 5.73
N ILE A 158 0.21 -8.18 4.72
CA ILE A 158 1.46 -7.40 4.73
C ILE A 158 1.17 -5.90 4.86
N LEU A 159 0.09 -5.43 4.25
CA LEU A 159 -0.30 -4.03 4.20
C LEU A 159 -1.37 -3.67 5.23
N LYS A 160 -1.69 -4.54 6.19
CA LYS A 160 -2.80 -4.34 7.16
C LYS A 160 -2.63 -3.16 8.10
N GLU A 161 -1.40 -2.68 8.26
CA GLU A 161 -1.12 -1.48 9.05
C GLU A 161 -1.56 -0.19 8.34
N PHE A 162 -1.91 -0.28 7.05
CA PHE A 162 -2.61 0.78 6.34
C PHE A 162 -4.13 0.60 6.45
N ASP A 163 -4.84 1.69 6.22
CA ASP A 163 -6.29 1.70 6.14
C ASP A 163 -6.74 1.08 4.80
N ASN A 164 -6.91 -0.24 4.83
CA ASN A 164 -7.28 -1.05 3.67
C ASN A 164 -8.80 -1.12 3.51
N SER A 165 -9.27 -1.10 2.27
CA SER A 165 -10.60 -1.61 1.99
C SER A 165 -10.65 -3.11 2.26
N GLU A 166 -11.82 -3.62 2.62
CA GLU A 166 -12.08 -5.06 2.57
C GLU A 166 -11.69 -5.68 1.22
N ILE A 167 -11.34 -6.96 1.23
CA ILE A 167 -11.14 -7.75 0.02
C ILE A 167 -12.52 -7.99 -0.61
N LYS A 168 -12.69 -7.57 -1.87
CA LYS A 168 -13.97 -7.63 -2.58
C LYS A 168 -13.86 -8.51 -3.81
N LEU A 169 -14.93 -9.28 -4.07
CA LEU A 169 -15.13 -9.93 -5.36
C LEU A 169 -15.60 -8.88 -6.38
N ARG A 170 -14.85 -8.73 -7.46
CA ARG A 170 -15.23 -7.93 -8.63
C ARG A 170 -15.50 -8.84 -9.80
N GLN A 171 -16.53 -8.48 -10.55
CA GLN A 171 -16.85 -9.11 -11.81
C GLN A 171 -16.61 -8.11 -12.92
N LYS A 172 -15.91 -8.53 -13.97
CA LYS A 172 -15.59 -7.70 -15.13
C LYS A 172 -15.89 -8.46 -16.41
N LEU A 173 -16.70 -7.89 -17.29
CA LEU A 173 -16.89 -8.40 -18.63
C LEU A 173 -15.67 -8.06 -19.49
N ARG A 174 -15.08 -9.07 -20.14
CA ARG A 174 -13.99 -8.89 -21.11
C ARG A 174 -14.22 -9.83 -22.29
N GLY A 175 -14.49 -9.24 -23.46
CA GLY A 175 -14.74 -10.02 -24.68
C GLY A 175 -15.90 -11.01 -24.56
N GLY A 176 -17.00 -10.60 -23.90
CA GLY A 176 -18.18 -11.44 -23.66
C GLY A 176 -18.08 -12.38 -22.44
N ASN A 177 -16.89 -12.58 -21.88
CA ASN A 177 -16.69 -13.46 -20.72
C ASN A 177 -16.71 -12.68 -19.40
N LEU A 178 -17.39 -13.25 -18.40
CA LEU A 178 -17.39 -12.73 -17.04
C LEU A 178 -16.14 -13.20 -16.30
N LEU A 179 -15.27 -12.26 -15.95
CA LEU A 179 -14.07 -12.53 -15.17
C LEU A 179 -14.29 -12.15 -13.71
N ASN A 180 -14.07 -13.10 -12.82
CA ASN A 180 -14.12 -12.91 -11.38
C ASN A 180 -12.71 -12.68 -10.83
N MET A 181 -12.54 -11.64 -10.02
CA MET A 181 -11.26 -11.34 -9.36
C MET A 181 -11.48 -10.89 -7.91
N PHE A 182 -10.56 -11.23 -7.03
CA PHE A 182 -10.48 -10.63 -5.70
C PHE A 182 -9.54 -9.43 -5.75
N GLU A 183 -9.94 -8.34 -5.11
CA GLU A 183 -9.10 -7.13 -5.01
C GLU A 183 -9.26 -6.43 -3.67
N PHE A 184 -8.24 -5.68 -3.29
CA PHE A 184 -8.35 -4.64 -2.27
C PHE A 184 -7.62 -3.39 -2.73
N SER A 185 -7.91 -2.29 -2.07
CA SER A 185 -7.19 -1.03 -2.25
C SER A 185 -6.90 -0.40 -0.91
N ILE A 186 -5.79 0.31 -0.83
CA ILE A 186 -5.44 1.12 0.33
C ILE A 186 -6.06 2.49 0.15
N ASN A 187 -6.68 3.02 1.20
CA ASN A 187 -7.16 4.39 1.21
C ASN A 187 -6.03 5.36 0.88
N THR A 188 -6.39 6.51 0.30
CA THR A 188 -5.37 7.40 -0.30
C THR A 188 -4.36 7.86 0.75
N HIS A 189 -3.08 7.58 0.50
CA HIS A 189 -1.98 7.88 1.41
C HIS A 189 -0.83 8.56 0.63
N TYR A 190 -0.21 9.58 1.21
CA TYR A 190 0.84 10.33 0.47
C TYR A 190 2.09 9.48 0.19
N VAL A 191 2.39 8.46 1.02
CA VAL A 191 3.48 7.51 0.76
C VAL A 191 3.41 6.92 -0.65
N PHE A 192 2.20 6.68 -1.17
CA PHE A 192 2.01 6.16 -2.52
C PHE A 192 2.27 7.21 -3.61
N ASN A 193 2.36 8.51 -3.28
CA ASN A 193 2.77 9.54 -4.23
C ASN A 193 4.22 9.34 -4.67
N TYR A 194 5.10 8.92 -3.75
CA TYR A 194 6.48 8.57 -4.07
C TYR A 194 6.54 7.50 -5.17
N TYR A 195 5.82 6.40 -4.98
CA TYR A 195 5.76 5.31 -5.94
C TYR A 195 5.02 5.68 -7.23
N ARG A 196 3.96 6.50 -7.14
CA ARG A 196 3.27 7.04 -8.33
C ARG A 196 4.26 7.80 -9.21
N ASN A 197 5.09 8.66 -8.63
CA ASN A 197 6.07 9.45 -9.35
C ASN A 197 7.21 8.60 -9.93
N LEU A 198 7.53 7.46 -9.31
CA LEU A 198 8.50 6.52 -9.84
C LEU A 198 7.96 5.77 -11.07
N PHE A 199 6.77 5.17 -10.93
CA PHE A 199 6.26 4.18 -11.89
C PHE A 199 5.40 4.76 -13.01
N TYR A 200 4.98 6.02 -12.94
CA TYR A 200 4.01 6.56 -13.88
C TYR A 200 4.45 7.90 -14.48
N LYS A 201 4.25 8.01 -15.80
CA LYS A 201 4.33 9.28 -16.52
C LYS A 201 3.13 10.17 -16.18
N LYS A 202 3.23 11.47 -16.52
CA LYS A 202 2.14 12.44 -16.32
C LYS A 202 0.84 12.05 -17.03
N ASN A 203 0.92 11.39 -18.18
CA ASN A 203 -0.24 10.89 -18.91
C ASN A 203 -0.87 9.63 -18.28
N GLY A 204 -0.26 9.07 -17.23
CA GLY A 204 -0.79 7.93 -16.49
C GLY A 204 -0.25 6.57 -16.94
N ASP A 205 0.63 6.52 -17.95
CA ASP A 205 1.26 5.29 -18.40
C ASP A 205 2.26 4.76 -17.37
N LYS A 206 2.18 3.46 -17.09
CA LYS A 206 3.17 2.76 -16.26
C LYS A 206 4.46 2.61 -17.07
N VAL A 207 5.60 2.86 -16.44
CA VAL A 207 6.93 2.76 -17.04
C VAL A 207 7.87 1.95 -16.17
N VAL A 208 8.90 1.42 -16.81
CA VAL A 208 10.07 0.85 -16.14
C VAL A 208 11.27 1.76 -16.43
N THR A 209 12.11 1.98 -15.43
CA THR A 209 13.33 2.79 -15.53
C THR A 209 14.46 2.08 -14.80
N GLU A 210 15.71 2.40 -15.08
CA GLU A 210 16.86 1.85 -14.34
C GLU A 210 16.73 2.10 -12.84
N LYS A 211 16.20 3.28 -12.43
CA LYS A 211 15.94 3.59 -11.02
C LYS A 211 14.97 2.60 -10.36
N ILE A 212 13.91 2.20 -11.06
CA ILE A 212 12.96 1.19 -10.55
C ILE A 212 13.64 -0.17 -10.47
N LEU A 213 14.35 -0.57 -11.53
CA LEU A 213 14.99 -1.88 -11.60
C LEU A 213 16.06 -2.03 -10.51
N ASN A 214 16.82 -0.99 -10.22
CA ASN A 214 17.81 -0.99 -9.14
C ASN A 214 17.21 -1.06 -7.73
N MET A 215 15.89 -0.88 -7.58
CA MET A 215 15.18 -1.11 -6.30
C MET A 215 14.70 -2.55 -6.15
N ILE A 216 14.78 -3.38 -7.20
CA ILE A 216 14.33 -4.76 -7.15
C ILE A 216 15.39 -5.61 -6.43
N ASN A 217 15.01 -6.14 -5.28
CA ASN A 217 15.75 -7.17 -4.55
C ASN A 217 15.12 -8.57 -4.77
N PRO A 218 15.71 -9.67 -4.27
CA PRO A 218 15.18 -11.02 -4.47
C PRO A 218 13.72 -11.19 -4.05
N ARG A 219 13.30 -10.52 -2.97
CA ARG A 219 11.93 -10.58 -2.47
C ARG A 219 10.94 -9.89 -3.40
N SER A 220 11.24 -8.67 -3.85
CA SER A 220 10.40 -7.96 -4.82
C SER A 220 10.39 -8.65 -6.19
N LEU A 221 11.47 -9.32 -6.58
CA LEU A 221 11.54 -10.15 -7.78
C LEU A 221 10.64 -11.39 -7.67
N ALA A 222 10.60 -12.04 -6.51
CA ALA A 222 9.67 -13.14 -6.23
C ALA A 222 8.20 -12.71 -6.36
N ILE A 223 7.88 -11.49 -5.90
CA ILE A 223 6.55 -10.91 -6.00
C ILE A 223 6.21 -10.59 -7.45
N TRP A 224 7.16 -10.03 -8.21
CA TRP A 224 6.99 -9.79 -9.65
C TRP A 224 6.77 -11.09 -10.42
N LEU A 225 7.52 -12.15 -10.11
CA LEU A 225 7.28 -13.50 -10.64
C LEU A 225 5.88 -14.02 -10.23
N GLY A 226 5.46 -13.80 -9.00
CA GLY A 226 4.14 -14.21 -8.52
C GLY A 226 3.01 -13.58 -9.34
N ASP A 227 3.17 -12.31 -9.71
CA ASP A 227 2.22 -11.53 -10.50
C ASP A 227 2.28 -11.93 -11.98
N ASP A 228 3.39 -11.64 -12.66
CA ASP A 228 3.50 -11.75 -14.12
C ASP A 228 4.11 -13.07 -14.61
N GLY A 229 4.70 -13.86 -13.72
CA GLY A 229 5.45 -15.07 -14.06
C GLY A 229 4.58 -16.26 -14.44
N SER A 230 5.05 -17.05 -15.39
CA SER A 230 4.44 -18.32 -15.77
C SER A 230 5.52 -19.36 -16.05
N TYR A 231 5.49 -20.47 -15.31
CA TYR A 231 6.38 -21.60 -15.49
C TYR A 231 5.79 -22.61 -16.48
N CYS A 232 6.55 -22.96 -17.51
CA CYS A 232 6.17 -24.00 -18.46
C CYS A 232 6.65 -25.36 -17.96
N ILE A 233 5.74 -26.23 -17.50
CA ILE A 233 6.08 -27.55 -16.96
C ILE A 233 6.85 -28.42 -17.97
N LYS A 234 6.38 -28.46 -19.23
CA LYS A 234 6.95 -29.33 -20.28
C LYS A 234 8.35 -28.91 -20.70
N GLN A 235 8.59 -27.61 -20.86
CA GLN A 235 9.85 -27.08 -21.40
C GLN A 235 10.75 -26.44 -20.34
N LYS A 236 10.30 -26.41 -19.07
CA LYS A 236 11.05 -25.94 -17.89
C LYS A 236 11.63 -24.53 -18.01
N TYR A 237 10.86 -23.62 -18.60
CA TYR A 237 11.24 -22.21 -18.74
C TYR A 237 10.20 -21.31 -18.05
N ILE A 238 10.62 -20.10 -17.67
CA ILE A 238 9.73 -19.05 -17.17
C ILE A 238 9.54 -17.97 -18.22
N ILE A 239 8.31 -17.46 -18.32
CA ILE A 239 7.98 -16.20 -19.00
C ILE A 239 7.48 -15.19 -17.97
N PHE A 240 7.86 -13.92 -18.13
CA PHE A 240 7.18 -12.80 -17.47
C PHE A 240 6.27 -12.11 -18.48
N CYS A 241 4.97 -12.00 -18.14
CA CYS A 241 3.93 -11.41 -18.97
C CYS A 241 3.96 -9.86 -19.00
N THR A 242 5.12 -9.26 -19.29
CA THR A 242 5.40 -7.81 -19.27
C THR A 242 4.81 -7.02 -20.45
N ASN A 243 3.71 -7.50 -21.03
CA ASN A 243 3.11 -7.02 -22.28
C ASN A 243 2.68 -5.53 -22.27
N SER A 244 2.58 -4.93 -21.09
CA SER A 244 2.19 -3.52 -20.90
C SER A 244 3.34 -2.53 -21.13
N PHE A 245 4.59 -2.99 -21.17
CA PHE A 245 5.77 -2.14 -21.33
C PHE A 245 6.26 -2.06 -22.78
N SER A 246 6.94 -0.95 -23.12
CA SER A 246 7.53 -0.74 -24.43
C SER A 246 8.74 -1.65 -24.69
N LEU A 247 9.17 -1.75 -25.95
CA LEU A 247 10.39 -2.47 -26.32
C LEU A 247 11.63 -1.93 -25.60
N ASP A 248 11.76 -0.61 -25.46
CA ASP A 248 12.89 -0.02 -24.72
C ASP A 248 12.83 -0.36 -23.24
N GLY A 249 11.63 -0.44 -22.66
CA GLY A 249 11.44 -0.98 -21.31
C GLY A 249 11.93 -2.42 -21.19
N HIS A 250 11.65 -3.26 -22.18
CA HIS A 250 12.14 -4.65 -22.21
C HIS A 250 13.66 -4.73 -22.39
N LYS A 251 14.28 -3.84 -23.20
CA LYS A 251 15.74 -3.75 -23.31
C LYS A 251 16.38 -3.37 -21.97
N LEU A 252 15.79 -2.43 -21.23
CA LEU A 252 16.23 -2.08 -19.88
C LEU A 252 16.12 -3.25 -18.92
N MET A 253 14.98 -3.95 -18.91
CA MET A 253 14.80 -5.14 -18.08
C MET A 253 15.83 -6.24 -18.42
N LYS A 254 16.06 -6.50 -19.71
CA LYS A 254 17.06 -7.47 -20.16
C LYS A 254 18.47 -7.11 -19.69
N LYS A 255 18.88 -5.85 -19.89
CA LYS A 255 20.16 -5.32 -19.40
C LYS A 255 20.29 -5.52 -17.88
N TYR A 256 19.27 -5.13 -17.13
CA TYR A 256 19.22 -5.30 -15.68
C TYR A 256 19.38 -6.76 -15.24
N PHE A 257 18.63 -7.70 -15.84
CA PHE A 257 18.77 -9.11 -15.48
C PHE A 257 20.19 -9.63 -15.73
N LYS A 258 20.81 -9.21 -16.83
CA LYS A 258 22.16 -9.60 -17.19
C LYS A 258 23.19 -9.04 -16.22
N GLU A 259 23.11 -7.75 -15.91
CA GLU A 259 24.09 -7.06 -15.07
C GLU A 259 23.94 -7.37 -13.58
N THR A 260 22.70 -7.49 -13.08
CA THR A 260 22.44 -7.66 -11.64
C THR A 260 22.39 -9.12 -11.21
N TRP A 261 21.86 -10.01 -12.05
CA TRP A 261 21.58 -11.40 -11.67
C TRP A 261 22.36 -12.43 -12.49
N ASN A 262 23.13 -12.01 -13.49
CA ASN A 262 23.79 -12.89 -14.45
C ASN A 262 22.80 -13.85 -15.15
N ILE A 263 21.65 -13.30 -15.54
CA ILE A 263 20.54 -13.97 -16.24
C ILE A 263 20.30 -13.22 -17.55
N ASP A 264 20.26 -13.90 -18.70
CA ASP A 264 20.12 -13.24 -20.00
C ASP A 264 18.78 -13.58 -20.70
N PRO A 265 17.65 -13.01 -20.23
CA PRO A 265 16.36 -13.31 -20.81
C PRO A 265 16.27 -12.84 -22.27
N THR A 266 15.56 -13.62 -23.07
CA THR A 266 15.20 -13.22 -24.43
C THR A 266 13.94 -12.35 -24.41
N ILE A 267 13.88 -11.36 -25.29
CA ILE A 267 12.67 -10.57 -25.51
C ILE A 267 11.84 -11.30 -26.56
N GLY A 268 10.74 -11.90 -26.13
CA GLY A 268 9.76 -12.52 -27.00
C GLY A 268 8.78 -11.49 -27.55
N PHE A 269 8.03 -11.90 -28.58
CA PHE A 269 7.06 -11.07 -29.27
C PHE A 269 5.76 -11.85 -29.51
N ARG A 270 4.62 -11.19 -29.36
CA ARG A 270 3.29 -11.79 -29.49
C ARG A 270 2.32 -10.81 -30.16
N ASP A 271 1.42 -11.35 -30.99
CA ASP A 271 0.32 -10.63 -31.65
C ASP A 271 0.77 -9.37 -32.40
N ASN A 272 1.99 -9.39 -32.95
CA ASN A 272 2.64 -8.26 -33.64
C ASN A 272 2.67 -6.93 -32.87
N LYS A 273 2.53 -6.97 -31.53
CA LYS A 273 2.35 -5.75 -30.72
C LYS A 273 2.96 -5.83 -29.33
N TYR A 274 2.94 -7.01 -28.71
CA TYR A 274 3.28 -7.16 -27.30
C TYR A 274 4.62 -7.87 -27.13
N TYR A 275 5.37 -7.45 -26.13
CA TYR A 275 6.66 -8.04 -25.77
C TYR A 275 6.55 -8.75 -24.42
N TYR A 276 7.39 -9.75 -24.22
CA TYR A 276 7.51 -10.47 -22.95
C TYR A 276 8.96 -10.88 -22.71
N LEU A 277 9.35 -11.16 -21.47
CA LEU A 277 10.65 -11.75 -21.17
C LEU A 277 10.52 -13.27 -21.10
N ARG A 278 11.43 -13.99 -21.75
CA ARG A 278 11.54 -15.44 -21.67
C ARG A 278 12.92 -15.83 -21.16
N PHE A 279 12.93 -16.52 -20.04
CA PHE A 279 14.10 -17.07 -19.37
C PHE A 279 14.29 -18.49 -19.84
N LYS A 280 15.40 -18.82 -20.52
CA LYS A 280 15.68 -20.20 -20.93
C LYS A 280 15.86 -21.11 -19.72
N VAL A 281 15.95 -22.43 -19.92
CA VAL A 281 16.01 -23.41 -18.83
C VAL A 281 17.10 -23.08 -17.80
N ASP A 282 18.32 -22.74 -18.24
CA ASP A 282 19.41 -22.42 -17.31
C ASP A 282 19.22 -21.09 -16.57
N ASP A 283 18.68 -20.08 -17.25
CA ASP A 283 18.28 -18.81 -16.64
C ASP A 283 17.13 -18.98 -15.65
N THR A 284 16.21 -19.91 -15.92
CA THR A 284 15.10 -20.26 -15.04
C THR A 284 15.61 -20.91 -13.76
N LYS A 285 16.60 -21.81 -13.83
CA LYS A 285 17.22 -22.39 -12.63
C LYS A 285 17.80 -21.29 -11.72
N LYS A 286 18.60 -20.38 -12.30
CA LYS A 286 19.18 -19.24 -11.57
C LYS A 286 18.09 -18.34 -10.97
N LEU A 287 17.07 -18.00 -11.75
CA LEU A 287 15.96 -17.17 -11.29
C LEU A 287 15.23 -17.83 -10.11
N VAL A 288 14.92 -19.13 -10.22
CA VAL A 288 14.27 -19.91 -9.17
C VAL A 288 15.11 -19.92 -7.90
N GLU A 289 16.43 -20.14 -8.00
CA GLU A 289 17.34 -20.11 -6.84
C GLU A 289 17.28 -18.78 -6.08
N ILE A 290 17.26 -17.66 -6.81
CA ILE A 290 17.21 -16.30 -6.23
C ILE A 290 15.88 -16.07 -5.48
N VAL A 291 14.76 -16.44 -6.09
CA VAL A 291 13.43 -16.04 -5.60
C VAL A 291 12.81 -17.07 -4.65
N ARG A 292 13.19 -18.35 -4.73
CA ARG A 292 12.60 -19.47 -3.98
C ARG A 292 12.40 -19.19 -2.49
N PRO A 293 13.36 -18.59 -1.76
CA PRO A 293 13.18 -18.31 -0.32
C PRO A 293 12.04 -17.33 0.01
N PHE A 294 11.58 -16.56 -0.97
CA PHE A 294 10.61 -15.48 -0.79
C PHE A 294 9.24 -15.78 -1.41
N VAL A 295 9.10 -16.88 -2.16
CA VAL A 295 7.83 -17.28 -2.76
C VAL A 295 6.96 -17.97 -1.69
N PRO A 296 5.72 -17.50 -1.45
CA PRO A 296 4.81 -18.17 -0.51
C PRO A 296 4.55 -19.62 -0.92
N LYS A 297 4.36 -20.52 0.07
CA LYS A 297 4.14 -21.96 -0.16
C LYS A 297 3.05 -22.27 -1.18
N PHE A 298 1.93 -21.54 -1.09
CA PHE A 298 0.78 -21.68 -2.00
C PHE A 298 1.01 -21.09 -3.42
N MET A 299 2.17 -20.49 -3.68
CA MET A 299 2.60 -19.96 -4.98
C MET A 299 3.79 -20.73 -5.57
N LYS A 300 4.24 -21.83 -4.96
CA LYS A 300 5.39 -22.63 -5.43
C LYS A 300 5.19 -23.21 -6.84
N TYR A 301 3.95 -23.40 -7.29
CA TYR A 301 3.65 -23.75 -8.68
C TYR A 301 4.22 -22.75 -9.71
N LYS A 302 4.46 -21.48 -9.34
CA LYS A 302 5.15 -20.48 -10.19
C LYS A 302 6.63 -20.80 -10.42
N LEU A 303 7.20 -21.70 -9.63
CA LEU A 303 8.57 -22.23 -9.73
C LEU A 303 8.62 -23.60 -10.41
N GLY A 304 7.46 -24.19 -10.75
CA GLY A 304 7.37 -25.58 -11.20
C GLY A 304 7.44 -26.61 -10.06
N GLU A 305 7.21 -26.18 -8.82
CA GLU A 305 7.18 -27.01 -7.62
C GLU A 305 5.73 -27.27 -7.18
N GLU A 306 5.49 -28.34 -6.42
CA GLU A 306 4.18 -28.58 -5.80
C GLU A 306 3.93 -27.57 -4.66
N ASN A 307 2.66 -27.18 -4.49
CA ASN A 307 2.28 -26.32 -3.38
C ASN A 307 2.24 -27.14 -2.09
N GLU A 308 2.82 -26.60 -1.02
CA GLU A 308 2.70 -27.13 0.35
C GLU A 308 1.48 -26.57 1.09
#